data_AF-A0A829YA89-F1
#
_entry.id   AF-A0A829YA89-F1
#
_cell.length_a   1.000
_cell.length_b   1.000
_cell.length_c   1.000
_cell.angle_alpha   90.00
_cell.angle_beta   90.00
_cell.angle_gamma   90.00
#
_symmetry.space_group_name_H-M   'P 1'
#
loop_
_entity.id
_entity.type
_entity.pdbx_description
1 polymer ?
#
loop_
_entity_poly.entity_id
_entity_poly.type
_entity_poly.pdbx_seq_one_letter_code
_entity_poly.pdbx_strand_id
1 'polypeptide(L)'
;MFARSRQLILSAMLTCCASGAMAHTVWLESMPQTQGDFQVLFGGHAGKLETYQPEKIKQIDAVDKQGRKLGVKQEVTADGVRLHVSGAPALISMHFDNGIHSRPPTGPSVEKPMNEVAGATRATYAVKYHKTVVDWAPLVTKALGQPFEVVPLSAQQPVAGQPFRVRVLQDGKPVAGVKLGHGEEGTAADPVTDAEGVAAFVPKQGFNRLWAGKRIPVAGNPKYTELSYEYSFGFDAK
;
A
#
# COMPACT_ATOMS: atom_id res chain seq x y z
N MET A 1 -63.96 22.89 -7.13
CA MET A 1 -62.59 23.41 -7.30
C MET A 1 -61.85 23.25 -5.99
N PHE A 2 -60.99 22.24 -5.83
CA PHE A 2 -59.85 22.27 -4.88
C PHE A 2 -58.78 21.33 -5.43
N ALA A 3 -57.63 21.91 -5.77
CA ALA A 3 -56.53 21.26 -6.46
C ALA A 3 -55.71 20.37 -5.50
N ARG A 4 -55.39 19.16 -5.96
CA ARG A 4 -54.44 18.25 -5.29
C ARG A 4 -53.01 18.72 -5.57
N SER A 5 -52.36 19.29 -4.56
CA SER A 5 -50.95 19.63 -4.62
C SER A 5 -50.10 18.35 -4.54
N ARG A 6 -49.57 17.90 -5.68
CA ARG A 6 -48.52 16.86 -5.71
C ARG A 6 -47.20 17.50 -5.25
N GLN A 7 -46.77 17.16 -4.04
CA GLN A 7 -45.40 17.46 -3.60
C GLN A 7 -44.44 16.56 -4.37
N LEU A 8 -43.68 17.15 -5.28
CA LEU A 8 -42.51 16.54 -5.91
C LEU A 8 -41.38 16.49 -4.87
N ILE A 9 -41.09 15.29 -4.36
CA ILE A 9 -39.88 15.05 -3.58
C ILE A 9 -38.72 15.01 -4.59
N LEU A 10 -37.96 16.10 -4.70
CA LEU A 10 -36.65 16.07 -5.34
C LEU A 10 -35.70 15.30 -4.41
N SER A 11 -35.50 14.02 -4.70
CA SER A 11 -34.38 13.26 -4.15
C SER A 11 -33.09 13.85 -4.71
N ALA A 12 -32.41 14.67 -3.92
CA ALA A 12 -31.05 15.11 -4.20
C ALA A 12 -30.14 13.87 -4.23
N MET A 13 -29.79 13.41 -5.44
CA MET A 13 -28.68 12.48 -5.61
C MET A 13 -27.42 13.21 -5.15
N LEU A 14 -27.01 12.93 -3.91
CA LEU A 14 -25.67 13.23 -3.42
C LEU A 14 -24.72 12.42 -4.31
N THR A 15 -24.23 13.03 -5.38
CA THR A 15 -23.16 12.47 -6.20
C THR A 15 -21.97 12.35 -5.27
N CYS A 16 -21.76 11.15 -4.73
CA CYS A 16 -20.52 10.80 -4.06
C CYS A 16 -19.46 10.94 -5.14
N CYS A 17 -18.81 12.10 -5.20
CA CYS A 17 -17.59 12.27 -5.97
C CYS A 17 -16.68 11.16 -5.49
N ALA A 18 -16.56 10.09 -6.29
CA ALA A 18 -15.55 9.08 -6.12
C ALA A 18 -14.24 9.86 -6.13
N SER A 19 -13.72 10.14 -4.93
CA SER A 19 -12.44 10.78 -4.74
C SER A 19 -11.45 9.86 -5.44
N GLY A 20 -10.98 10.30 -6.61
CA GLY A 20 -10.03 9.57 -7.44
C GLY A 20 -9.01 8.95 -6.51
N ALA A 21 -9.02 7.62 -6.49
CA ALA A 21 -8.17 6.82 -5.65
C ALA A 21 -6.73 7.28 -5.86
N MET A 22 -6.04 7.56 -4.76
CA MET A 22 -4.59 7.66 -4.76
C MET A 22 -4.08 6.22 -4.92
N ALA A 23 -4.19 5.68 -6.14
CA ALA A 23 -3.93 4.29 -6.50
C ALA A 23 -2.42 4.01 -6.71
N HIS A 24 -1.55 4.99 -6.42
CA HIS A 24 -0.12 4.79 -6.54
C HIS A 24 0.35 3.84 -5.46
N THR A 25 1.00 2.75 -5.82
CA THR A 25 1.66 1.83 -4.91
C THR A 25 3.17 1.87 -5.15
N VAL A 26 3.92 1.33 -4.19
CA VAL A 26 5.36 1.12 -4.35
C VAL A 26 5.65 -0.37 -4.14
N TRP A 27 6.40 -0.97 -5.05
CA TRP A 27 6.72 -2.38 -4.96
C TRP A 27 8.12 -2.71 -5.44
N LEU A 28 8.55 -3.93 -5.13
CA LEU A 28 9.80 -4.50 -5.57
C LEU A 28 9.52 -5.59 -6.58
N GLU A 29 10.28 -5.60 -7.67
CA GLU A 29 10.37 -6.72 -8.59
C GLU A 29 11.81 -7.23 -8.62
N SER A 30 11.97 -8.57 -8.66
CA SER A 30 13.29 -9.18 -8.86
C SER A 30 13.76 -8.94 -10.28
N MET A 31 15.03 -8.60 -10.45
CA MET A 31 15.62 -8.47 -11.78
C MET A 31 16.03 -9.86 -12.30
N PRO A 32 15.53 -10.31 -13.48
CA PRO A 32 15.74 -11.68 -13.94
C PRO A 32 17.20 -12.07 -14.20
N GLN A 33 18.06 -11.08 -14.47
CA GLN A 33 19.43 -11.30 -14.94
C GLN A 33 20.45 -11.42 -13.81
N THR A 34 20.10 -11.00 -12.58
CA THR A 34 21.05 -10.96 -11.46
C THR A 34 20.35 -11.37 -10.17
N GLN A 35 20.85 -12.43 -9.51
CA GLN A 35 20.32 -12.85 -8.22
C GLN A 35 20.64 -11.78 -7.15
N GLY A 36 19.65 -11.45 -6.31
CA GLY A 36 19.81 -10.45 -5.25
C GLY A 36 19.58 -9.01 -5.71
N ASP A 37 19.29 -8.81 -6.99
CA ASP A 37 19.02 -7.52 -7.59
C ASP A 37 17.51 -7.27 -7.73
N PHE A 38 17.07 -6.10 -7.32
CA PHE A 38 15.65 -5.71 -7.33
C PHE A 38 15.48 -4.30 -7.90
N GLN A 39 14.33 -4.04 -8.51
CA GLN A 39 13.91 -2.71 -8.92
C GLN A 39 12.79 -2.23 -8.01
N VAL A 40 12.94 -1.02 -7.47
CA VAL A 40 11.83 -0.30 -6.81
C VAL A 40 11.00 0.37 -7.90
N LEU A 41 9.74 -0.05 -7.99
CA LEU A 41 8.74 0.46 -8.91
C LEU A 41 7.69 1.26 -8.15
N PHE A 42 7.19 2.30 -8.81
CA PHE A 42 6.13 3.17 -8.32
C PHE A 42 5.15 3.41 -9.45
N GLY A 43 3.88 3.46 -9.14
CA GLY A 43 2.86 3.59 -10.16
C GLY A 43 1.49 3.18 -9.66
N GLY A 44 0.49 3.44 -10.48
CA GLY A 44 -0.91 3.19 -10.18
C GLY A 44 -1.75 3.41 -11.44
N HIS A 45 -3.04 3.69 -11.26
CA HIS A 45 -3.92 4.03 -12.37
C HIS A 45 -3.93 2.95 -13.47
N ALA A 46 -4.19 1.70 -13.06
CA ALA A 46 -4.25 0.54 -13.93
C ALA A 46 -2.88 0.14 -14.51
N GLY A 47 -1.86 0.07 -13.66
CA GLY A 47 -0.54 -0.45 -13.99
C GLY A 47 0.42 0.56 -14.62
N LYS A 48 0.07 1.84 -14.64
CA LYS A 48 0.95 2.88 -15.18
C LYS A 48 2.10 3.13 -14.21
N LEU A 49 3.32 2.93 -14.70
CA LEU A 49 4.54 3.31 -13.98
C LEU A 49 4.71 4.83 -13.97
N GLU A 50 5.16 5.35 -12.83
CA GLU A 50 5.46 6.76 -12.63
C GLU A 50 6.85 6.92 -12.00
N THR A 51 7.48 8.06 -12.27
CA THR A 51 8.74 8.40 -11.63
C THR A 51 8.52 8.88 -10.21
N TYR A 52 9.55 8.75 -9.38
CA TYR A 52 9.56 9.24 -8.02
C TYR A 52 10.95 9.72 -7.64
N GLN A 53 11.00 10.62 -6.66
CA GLN A 53 12.27 11.09 -6.12
C GLN A 53 12.86 10.02 -5.19
N PRO A 54 14.13 9.60 -5.35
CA PRO A 54 14.75 8.55 -4.53
C PRO A 54 14.65 8.80 -3.03
N GLU A 55 14.65 10.06 -2.61
CA GLU A 55 14.56 10.47 -1.19
C GLU A 55 13.23 10.10 -0.55
N LYS A 56 12.20 9.73 -1.33
CA LYS A 56 10.95 9.18 -0.81
C LYS A 56 11.14 7.80 -0.17
N ILE A 57 12.17 7.05 -0.57
CA ILE A 57 12.60 5.84 0.12
C ILE A 57 13.29 6.24 1.43
N LYS A 58 12.61 6.03 2.55
CA LYS A 58 13.13 6.40 3.88
C LYS A 58 13.92 5.28 4.53
N GLN A 59 13.58 4.03 4.22
CA GLN A 59 14.23 2.86 4.79
C GLN A 59 14.06 1.66 3.88
N ILE A 60 15.12 0.84 3.78
CA ILE A 60 15.09 -0.49 3.18
C ILE A 60 15.87 -1.42 4.10
N ASP A 61 15.29 -2.57 4.41
CA ASP A 61 15.94 -3.66 5.12
C ASP A 61 15.80 -4.96 4.33
N ALA A 62 16.83 -5.79 4.36
CA ALA A 62 16.80 -7.14 3.84
C ALA A 62 17.32 -8.12 4.90
N VAL A 63 16.69 -9.29 5.00
CA VAL A 63 17.11 -10.35 5.93
C VAL A 63 17.16 -11.71 5.25
N ASP A 64 18.08 -12.55 5.70
CA ASP A 64 18.17 -13.96 5.29
C ASP A 64 17.13 -14.84 6.02
N LYS A 65 17.10 -16.14 5.70
CA LYS A 65 16.20 -17.14 6.32
C LYS A 65 16.34 -17.27 7.84
N GLN A 66 17.46 -16.85 8.42
CA GLN A 66 17.71 -16.87 9.85
C GLN A 66 17.36 -15.53 10.52
N GLY A 67 16.90 -14.55 9.74
CA GLY A 67 16.58 -13.20 10.21
C GLY A 67 17.82 -12.32 10.40
N ARG A 68 18.98 -12.71 9.87
CA ARG A 68 20.18 -11.85 9.92
C ARG A 68 20.05 -10.75 8.89
N LYS A 69 20.43 -9.53 9.26
CA LYS A 69 20.46 -8.39 8.35
C LYS A 69 21.47 -8.62 7.23
N LEU A 70 21.06 -8.33 6.01
CA LEU A 70 21.90 -8.32 4.82
C LEU A 70 22.23 -6.88 4.44
N GLY A 71 23.37 -6.67 3.79
CA GLY A 71 23.72 -5.37 3.21
C GLY A 71 22.85 -5.08 2.00
N VAL A 72 22.38 -3.83 1.89
CA VAL A 72 21.61 -3.35 0.74
C VAL A 72 22.33 -2.13 0.17
N LYS A 73 22.72 -2.20 -1.11
CA LYS A 73 23.22 -1.05 -1.86
C LYS A 73 22.10 -0.52 -2.76
N GLN A 74 21.94 0.80 -2.79
CA GLN A 74 20.98 1.47 -3.67
C GLN A 74 21.74 2.15 -4.80
N GLU A 75 21.23 2.01 -6.02
CA GLU A 75 21.70 2.70 -7.21
C GLU A 75 20.54 3.49 -7.81
N VAL A 76 20.70 4.80 -7.95
CA VAL A 76 19.71 5.64 -8.63
C VAL A 76 19.95 5.54 -10.13
N THR A 77 18.92 5.15 -10.87
CA THR A 77 18.93 5.01 -12.33
C THR A 77 17.84 5.89 -12.96
N ALA A 78 17.82 5.98 -14.29
CA ALA A 78 16.79 6.72 -15.02
C ALA A 78 15.37 6.15 -14.77
N ASP A 79 15.27 4.85 -14.51
CA ASP A 79 13.99 4.13 -14.34
C ASP A 79 13.58 3.97 -12.86
N GLY A 80 14.31 4.62 -11.93
CA GLY A 80 14.09 4.55 -10.49
C GLY A 80 15.28 4.00 -9.72
N VAL A 81 15.06 3.45 -8.53
CA VAL A 81 16.10 2.91 -7.65
C VAL A 81 16.24 1.40 -7.81
N ARG A 82 17.47 0.96 -8.13
CA ARG A 82 17.87 -0.45 -8.09
C ARG A 82 18.47 -0.79 -6.74
N LEU A 83 18.21 -1.99 -6.27
CA LEU A 83 18.76 -2.55 -5.04
C LEU A 83 19.65 -3.71 -5.39
N HIS A 84 20.84 -3.74 -4.79
CA HIS A 84 21.69 -4.91 -4.74
C HIS A 84 21.77 -5.40 -3.30
N VAL A 85 21.17 -6.56 -3.02
CA VAL A 85 21.20 -7.20 -1.71
C VAL A 85 22.34 -8.21 -1.65
N SER A 86 23.23 -8.06 -0.68
CA SER A 86 24.31 -9.03 -0.47
C SER A 86 23.75 -10.38 -0.04
N GLY A 87 24.10 -11.46 -0.75
CA GLY A 87 23.70 -12.83 -0.38
C GLY A 87 22.28 -13.19 -0.84
N ALA A 88 21.60 -14.04 -0.07
CA ALA A 88 20.28 -14.58 -0.44
C ALA A 88 19.20 -14.06 0.53
N PRO A 89 18.46 -12.99 0.17
CA PRO A 89 17.37 -12.51 1.00
C PRO A 89 16.21 -13.50 1.02
N ALA A 90 15.62 -13.65 2.20
CA ALA A 90 14.31 -14.28 2.36
C ALA A 90 13.18 -13.25 2.35
N LEU A 91 13.47 -12.05 2.85
CA LEU A 91 12.50 -10.97 2.99
C LEU A 91 13.19 -9.62 2.79
N ILE A 92 12.52 -8.73 2.07
CA ILE A 92 12.91 -7.33 1.90
C ILE A 92 11.73 -6.45 2.29
N SER A 93 11.97 -5.40 3.04
CA SER A 93 10.95 -4.44 3.46
C SER A 93 11.38 -3.01 3.19
N MET A 94 10.39 -2.15 2.94
CA MET A 94 10.64 -0.74 2.63
C MET A 94 9.60 0.17 3.28
N HIS A 95 10.05 1.35 3.69
CA HIS A 95 9.22 2.49 4.03
C HIS A 95 9.43 3.58 2.97
N PHE A 96 8.34 3.98 2.33
CA PHE A 96 8.29 5.01 1.32
C PHE A 96 7.32 6.11 1.74
N ASP A 97 7.85 7.31 1.93
CA ASP A 97 7.05 8.49 2.25
C ASP A 97 6.67 9.19 0.94
N ASN A 98 5.40 9.08 0.53
CA ASN A 98 4.92 9.70 -0.69
C ASN A 98 4.49 11.17 -0.51
N GLY A 99 4.69 11.74 0.68
CA GLY A 99 4.43 13.14 0.96
C GLY A 99 2.96 13.47 1.18
N ILE A 100 2.70 14.77 1.34
CA ILE A 100 1.35 15.32 1.55
C ILE A 100 0.82 15.83 0.23
N HIS A 101 -0.36 15.36 -0.14
CA HIS A 101 -1.07 15.74 -1.37
C HIS A 101 -2.28 16.58 -1.02
N SER A 102 -2.20 17.88 -1.31
CA SER A 102 -3.24 18.87 -1.03
C SER A 102 -4.17 19.05 -2.22
N ARG A 103 -5.47 19.14 -1.96
CA ARG A 103 -6.49 19.40 -2.98
C ARG A 103 -6.79 20.90 -3.07
N PRO A 104 -6.29 21.61 -4.10
CA PRO A 104 -6.71 23.00 -4.35
C PRO A 104 -8.20 23.07 -4.74
N PRO A 105 -8.82 24.27 -4.70
CA PRO A 105 -10.20 24.46 -5.15
C PRO A 105 -10.46 23.99 -6.58
N THR A 106 -9.46 24.12 -7.46
CA THR A 106 -9.50 23.70 -8.86
C THR A 106 -8.20 23.01 -9.25
N GLY A 107 -8.26 22.07 -10.20
CA GLY A 107 -7.09 21.35 -10.72
C GLY A 107 -6.73 20.05 -9.96
N PRO A 108 -5.58 19.45 -10.30
CA PRO A 108 -5.10 18.22 -9.65
C PRO A 108 -4.57 18.49 -8.24
N SER A 109 -4.38 17.42 -7.46
CA SER A 109 -3.69 17.52 -6.18
C SER A 109 -2.24 17.95 -6.37
N VAL A 110 -1.71 18.69 -5.40
CA VAL A 110 -0.32 19.20 -5.39
C VAL A 110 0.40 18.60 -4.19
N GLU A 111 1.62 18.10 -4.42
CA GLU A 111 2.47 17.54 -3.35
C GLU A 111 3.08 18.66 -2.48
N LYS A 112 2.24 19.26 -1.63
CA LYS A 112 2.60 20.28 -0.63
C LYS A 112 1.69 20.14 0.59
N PRO A 113 2.12 20.60 1.78
CA PRO A 113 1.25 20.74 2.94
C PRO A 113 0.02 21.63 2.67
N MET A 114 -1.10 21.32 3.30
CA MET A 114 -2.38 22.02 3.10
C MET A 114 -2.29 23.52 3.40
N ASN A 115 -1.57 23.90 4.45
CA ASN A 115 -1.33 25.29 4.84
C ASN A 115 -0.43 26.07 3.87
N GLU A 116 0.17 25.42 2.87
CA GLU A 116 0.97 26.05 1.82
C GLU A 116 0.23 26.11 0.47
N VAL A 117 -0.99 25.56 0.40
CA VAL A 117 -1.82 25.57 -0.81
C VAL A 117 -3.04 26.45 -0.59
N ALA A 118 -3.05 27.62 -1.24
CA ALA A 118 -4.11 28.60 -1.09
C ALA A 118 -5.50 27.99 -1.42
N GLY A 119 -6.43 28.12 -0.47
CA GLY A 119 -7.80 27.61 -0.61
C GLY A 119 -7.95 26.09 -0.47
N ALA A 120 -6.88 25.33 -0.18
CA ALA A 120 -7.01 23.90 0.07
C ALA A 120 -7.74 23.64 1.41
N THR A 121 -8.75 22.78 1.37
CA THR A 121 -9.53 22.38 2.56
C THR A 121 -9.32 20.92 2.95
N ARG A 122 -8.59 20.17 2.10
CA ARG A 122 -8.29 18.75 2.30
C ARG A 122 -6.87 18.46 1.82
N ALA A 123 -6.16 17.63 2.57
CA ALA A 123 -4.92 17.01 2.12
C ALA A 123 -4.73 15.63 2.75
N THR A 124 -4.09 14.74 2.00
CA THR A 124 -3.78 13.37 2.42
C THR A 124 -2.28 13.24 2.57
N TYR A 125 -1.81 12.86 3.76
CA TYR A 125 -0.44 12.41 3.97
C TYR A 125 -0.37 10.92 3.59
N ALA A 126 0.36 10.58 2.52
CA ALA A 126 0.40 9.24 1.96
C ALA A 126 1.70 8.54 2.37
N VAL A 127 1.60 7.55 3.25
CA VAL A 127 2.74 6.75 3.73
C VAL A 127 2.57 5.31 3.25
N LYS A 128 3.60 4.78 2.62
CA LYS A 128 3.58 3.45 1.99
C LYS A 128 4.60 2.55 2.65
N TYR A 129 4.13 1.40 3.09
CA TYR A 129 4.97 0.31 3.59
C TYR A 129 4.94 -0.84 2.61
N HIS A 130 6.00 -1.62 2.65
CA HIS A 130 6.20 -2.69 1.70
C HIS A 130 6.94 -3.84 2.37
N LYS A 131 6.59 -5.05 1.93
CA LYS A 131 7.37 -6.27 2.15
C LYS A 131 7.27 -7.16 0.92
N THR A 132 8.39 -7.74 0.50
CA THR A 132 8.43 -8.86 -0.44
C THR A 132 9.07 -10.06 0.23
N VAL A 133 8.38 -11.20 0.18
CA VAL A 133 8.95 -12.51 0.54
C VAL A 133 9.57 -13.10 -0.71
N VAL A 134 10.89 -13.20 -0.69
CA VAL A 134 11.72 -13.79 -1.76
C VAL A 134 11.88 -15.28 -1.54
N ASP A 135 12.00 -15.71 -0.27
CA ASP A 135 12.14 -17.12 0.09
C ASP A 135 11.36 -17.42 1.37
N TRP A 136 10.44 -18.37 1.28
CA TRP A 136 9.52 -18.70 2.36
C TRP A 136 10.24 -19.44 3.49
N ALA A 137 10.21 -18.84 4.68
CA ALA A 137 10.86 -19.35 5.89
C ALA A 137 10.09 -18.92 7.15
N PRO A 138 10.28 -19.56 8.32
CA PRO A 138 9.54 -19.23 9.54
C PRO A 138 9.57 -17.75 9.95
N LEU A 139 10.59 -16.99 9.56
CA LEU A 139 10.67 -15.56 9.89
C LEU A 139 9.57 -14.70 9.24
N VAL A 140 9.00 -15.13 8.11
CA VAL A 140 8.07 -14.29 7.32
C VAL A 140 6.76 -14.02 8.07
N THR A 141 6.43 -14.87 9.05
CA THR A 141 5.25 -14.73 9.91
C THR A 141 5.48 -13.81 11.11
N LYS A 142 6.68 -13.24 11.26
CA LYS A 142 6.98 -12.25 12.29
C LYS A 142 6.62 -10.86 11.79
N ALA A 143 6.11 -10.04 12.71
CA ALA A 143 5.97 -8.62 12.47
C ALA A 143 7.35 -7.95 12.39
N LEU A 144 7.50 -7.03 11.45
CA LEU A 144 8.70 -6.19 11.26
C LEU A 144 8.65 -4.92 12.11
N GLY A 145 7.47 -4.55 12.61
CA GLY A 145 7.28 -3.33 13.39
C GLY A 145 7.03 -2.09 12.54
N GLN A 146 6.61 -2.26 11.27
CA GLN A 146 6.13 -1.15 10.46
C GLN A 146 4.81 -0.61 11.05
N PRO A 147 4.59 0.72 11.08
CA PRO A 147 3.36 1.32 11.62
C PRO A 147 2.06 0.80 10.99
N PHE A 148 2.12 0.33 9.74
CA PHE A 148 1.05 -0.45 9.12
C PHE A 148 1.68 -1.65 8.44
N GLU A 149 1.21 -2.87 8.74
CA GLU A 149 1.88 -4.10 8.34
C GLU A 149 0.92 -5.22 7.97
N VAL A 150 1.22 -5.96 6.89
CA VAL A 150 0.56 -7.23 6.57
C VAL A 150 1.49 -8.39 6.93
N VAL A 151 1.03 -9.32 7.77
CA VAL A 151 1.81 -10.46 8.27
C VAL A 151 1.14 -11.77 7.84
N PRO A 152 1.84 -12.67 7.12
CA PRO A 152 1.30 -13.99 6.80
C PRO A 152 1.14 -14.85 8.06
N LEU A 153 0.07 -15.65 8.12
CA LEU A 153 -0.17 -16.57 9.24
C LEU A 153 0.50 -17.94 9.06
N SER A 154 1.06 -18.20 7.89
CA SER A 154 1.81 -19.42 7.56
C SER A 154 3.15 -19.06 6.94
N ALA A 155 4.18 -19.86 7.25
CA ALA A 155 5.48 -19.77 6.62
C ALA A 155 5.57 -20.62 5.34
N GLN A 156 4.50 -21.33 4.97
CA GLN A 156 4.45 -22.10 3.73
C GLN A 156 4.15 -21.17 2.55
N GLN A 157 4.83 -21.41 1.44
CA GLN A 157 4.53 -20.73 0.18
C GLN A 157 3.05 -20.94 -0.21
N PRO A 158 2.30 -19.85 -0.46
CA PRO A 158 0.91 -19.90 -0.88
C PRO A 158 0.73 -20.70 -2.16
N VAL A 159 -0.39 -21.38 -2.27
CA VAL A 159 -0.80 -22.12 -3.46
C VAL A 159 -1.83 -21.28 -4.22
N ALA A 160 -1.64 -21.13 -5.53
CA ALA A 160 -2.58 -20.41 -6.37
C ALA A 160 -4.00 -20.98 -6.25
N GLY A 161 -5.00 -20.09 -6.15
CA GLY A 161 -6.39 -20.48 -5.99
C GLY A 161 -6.79 -20.99 -4.60
N GLN A 162 -5.85 -21.14 -3.67
CA GLN A 162 -6.13 -21.55 -2.28
C GLN A 162 -6.14 -20.37 -1.31
N PRO A 163 -7.00 -20.36 -0.28
CA PRO A 163 -7.02 -19.29 0.72
C PRO A 163 -5.67 -19.14 1.44
N PHE A 164 -5.08 -17.97 1.35
CA PHE A 164 -3.87 -17.56 2.04
C PHE A 164 -4.23 -16.50 3.10
N ARG A 165 -4.09 -16.87 4.38
CA ARG A 165 -4.49 -16.01 5.50
C ARG A 165 -3.36 -15.08 5.91
N VAL A 166 -3.69 -13.81 6.05
CA VAL A 166 -2.80 -12.76 6.57
C VAL A 166 -3.49 -12.02 7.70
N ARG A 167 -2.69 -11.38 8.56
CA ARG A 167 -3.14 -10.42 9.57
C ARG A 167 -2.64 -9.03 9.21
N VAL A 168 -3.51 -8.04 9.29
CA VAL A 168 -3.16 -6.63 9.17
C VAL A 168 -2.99 -6.04 10.57
N LEU A 169 -1.88 -5.34 10.75
CA LEU A 169 -1.51 -4.64 11.99
C LEU A 169 -1.41 -3.13 11.73
N GLN A 170 -1.82 -2.33 12.70
CA GLN A 170 -1.45 -0.93 12.83
C GLN A 170 -0.80 -0.73 14.19
N ASP A 171 0.41 -0.19 14.20
CA ASP A 171 1.22 0.02 15.41
C ASP A 171 1.32 -1.27 16.26
N GLY A 172 1.52 -2.40 15.58
CA GLY A 172 1.62 -3.73 16.19
C GLY A 172 0.30 -4.36 16.65
N LYS A 173 -0.84 -3.67 16.50
CA LYS A 173 -2.17 -4.16 16.95
C LYS A 173 -3.03 -4.60 15.76
N PRO A 174 -3.82 -5.68 15.88
CA PRO A 174 -4.74 -6.09 14.81
C PRO A 174 -5.73 -5.01 14.40
N VAL A 175 -6.05 -4.94 13.11
CA VAL A 175 -7.00 -3.97 12.56
C VAL A 175 -8.07 -4.62 11.71
N ALA A 176 -9.32 -4.46 12.14
CA ALA A 176 -10.51 -4.85 11.37
C ALA A 176 -10.84 -3.87 10.24
N GLY A 177 -11.63 -4.32 9.27
CA GLY A 177 -12.19 -3.46 8.23
C GLY A 177 -11.22 -3.08 7.11
N VAL A 178 -10.05 -3.71 7.01
CA VAL A 178 -9.06 -3.47 5.96
C VAL A 178 -9.30 -4.42 4.80
N LYS A 179 -9.42 -3.87 3.59
CA LYS A 179 -9.55 -4.65 2.35
C LYS A 179 -8.20 -5.21 1.91
N LEU A 180 -8.21 -6.44 1.38
CA LEU A 180 -7.03 -7.04 0.74
C LEU A 180 -7.24 -7.15 -0.77
N GLY A 181 -6.73 -6.17 -1.51
CA GLY A 181 -6.87 -6.09 -2.97
C GLY A 181 -5.72 -6.76 -3.71
N HIS A 182 -5.92 -7.00 -5.01
CA HIS A 182 -4.83 -7.39 -5.92
C HIS A 182 -4.23 -6.14 -6.57
N GLY A 183 -2.92 -5.96 -6.45
CA GLY A 183 -2.19 -4.88 -7.12
C GLY A 183 -2.25 -3.55 -6.36
N GLU A 184 -3.18 -2.68 -6.76
CA GLU A 184 -3.10 -1.23 -6.50
C GLU A 184 -4.12 -0.71 -5.47
N GLU A 185 -5.30 -1.32 -5.41
CA GLU A 185 -6.38 -0.89 -4.54
C GLU A 185 -7.38 -2.01 -4.24
N GLY A 186 -8.25 -1.77 -3.25
CA GLY A 186 -9.31 -2.69 -2.84
C GLY A 186 -10.68 -2.34 -3.43
N THR A 187 -11.34 -3.33 -4.02
CA THR A 187 -12.70 -3.25 -4.56
C THR A 187 -13.76 -3.53 -3.49
N ALA A 188 -15.05 -3.50 -3.84
CA ALA A 188 -16.13 -3.90 -2.93
C ALA A 188 -16.24 -5.43 -2.75
N ALA A 189 -15.64 -6.21 -3.66
CA ALA A 189 -15.66 -7.66 -3.64
C ALA A 189 -14.48 -8.27 -2.88
N ASP A 190 -13.49 -7.45 -2.52
CA ASP A 190 -12.28 -7.93 -1.86
C ASP A 190 -12.54 -8.34 -0.41
N PRO A 191 -11.79 -9.35 0.09
CA PRO A 191 -11.90 -9.79 1.47
C PRO A 191 -11.50 -8.67 2.44
N VAL A 192 -12.17 -8.64 3.59
CA VAL A 192 -12.02 -7.62 4.63
C VAL A 192 -11.59 -8.26 5.94
N THR A 193 -10.66 -7.63 6.64
CA THR A 193 -10.16 -8.15 7.92
C THR A 193 -11.22 -8.16 9.03
N ASP A 194 -11.24 -9.26 9.80
CA ASP A 194 -12.08 -9.46 10.99
C ASP A 194 -11.55 -8.71 12.23
N ALA A 195 -12.17 -8.94 13.39
CA ALA A 195 -11.79 -8.30 14.66
C ALA A 195 -10.35 -8.63 15.09
N GLU A 196 -9.84 -9.79 14.70
CA GLU A 196 -8.48 -10.26 14.91
C GLU A 196 -7.49 -9.76 13.84
N GLY A 197 -7.97 -8.86 12.97
CA GLY A 197 -7.23 -8.28 11.86
C GLY A 197 -6.94 -9.28 10.74
N VAL A 198 -7.64 -10.40 10.66
CA VAL A 198 -7.36 -11.50 9.73
C VAL A 198 -8.32 -11.50 8.56
N ALA A 199 -7.79 -11.74 7.36
CA ALA A 199 -8.57 -12.05 6.17
C ALA A 199 -7.86 -13.10 5.31
N ALA A 200 -8.62 -13.76 4.45
CA ALA A 200 -8.11 -14.72 3.47
C ALA A 200 -8.04 -14.08 2.08
N PHE A 201 -6.84 -14.02 1.53
CA PHE A 201 -6.56 -13.58 0.16
C PHE A 201 -6.37 -14.83 -0.72
N VAL A 202 -6.83 -14.80 -1.98
CA VAL A 202 -6.67 -15.93 -2.91
C VAL A 202 -5.64 -15.54 -3.97
N PRO A 203 -4.39 -16.02 -3.88
CA PRO A 203 -3.34 -15.64 -4.82
C PRO A 203 -3.54 -16.30 -6.19
N LYS A 204 -2.97 -15.67 -7.22
CA LYS A 204 -2.87 -16.19 -8.58
C LYS A 204 -1.53 -16.90 -8.78
N GLN A 205 -1.40 -17.71 -9.83
CA GLN A 205 -0.11 -18.34 -10.17
C GLN A 205 0.97 -17.25 -10.38
N GLY A 206 2.16 -17.48 -9.82
CA GLY A 206 3.32 -16.58 -9.97
C GLY A 206 3.30 -15.40 -8.98
N PHE A 207 3.89 -14.28 -9.39
CA PHE A 207 4.08 -13.13 -8.50
C PHE A 207 2.76 -12.41 -8.21
N ASN A 208 2.47 -12.24 -6.92
CA ASN A 208 1.31 -11.53 -6.42
C ASN A 208 1.75 -10.27 -5.68
N ARG A 209 0.95 -9.22 -5.82
CA ARG A 209 0.98 -8.03 -4.95
C ARG A 209 -0.34 -7.97 -4.20
N LEU A 210 -0.32 -8.31 -2.92
CA LEU A 210 -1.46 -8.09 -2.04
C LEU A 210 -1.39 -6.65 -1.54
N TRP A 211 -2.43 -5.88 -1.84
CA TRP A 211 -2.61 -4.51 -1.37
C TRP A 211 -3.46 -4.47 -0.12
N ALA A 212 -3.06 -3.67 0.87
CA ALA A 212 -3.90 -3.29 1.99
C ALA A 212 -3.81 -1.78 2.21
N GLY A 213 -4.91 -1.12 2.55
CA GLY A 213 -4.90 0.32 2.78
C GLY A 213 -5.89 0.77 3.83
N LYS A 214 -5.54 1.85 4.52
CA LYS A 214 -6.38 2.47 5.55
C LYS A 214 -6.22 3.99 5.55
N ARG A 215 -7.34 4.69 5.53
CA ARG A 215 -7.40 6.15 5.68
C ARG A 215 -7.90 6.50 7.06
N ILE A 216 -7.23 7.45 7.70
CA ILE A 216 -7.47 7.88 9.07
C ILE A 216 -7.71 9.40 9.03
N PRO A 217 -8.92 9.88 9.37
CA PRO A 217 -9.16 11.31 9.52
C PRO A 217 -8.27 11.93 10.60
N VAL A 218 -7.76 13.13 10.33
CA VAL A 218 -6.85 13.87 11.22
C VAL A 218 -7.45 15.25 11.46
N ALA A 219 -7.79 15.52 12.73
CA ALA A 219 -8.39 16.79 13.14
C ALA A 219 -7.30 17.75 13.69
N GLY A 220 -7.47 19.05 13.43
CA GLY A 220 -6.63 20.10 14.02
C GLY A 220 -5.19 20.20 13.48
N ASN A 221 -4.80 19.37 12.52
CA ASN A 221 -3.48 19.45 11.90
C ASN A 221 -3.50 20.46 10.73
N PRO A 222 -2.64 21.49 10.73
CA PRO A 222 -2.65 22.51 9.67
C PRO A 222 -2.13 21.98 8.31
N LYS A 223 -1.39 20.87 8.29
CA LYS A 223 -0.71 20.35 7.11
C LYS A 223 -1.54 19.32 6.35
N TYR A 224 -2.38 18.53 7.02
CA TYR A 224 -3.19 17.50 6.38
C TYR A 224 -4.41 17.11 7.21
N THR A 225 -5.44 16.63 6.52
CA THR A 225 -6.73 16.22 7.10
C THR A 225 -6.92 14.72 7.17
N GLU A 226 -6.03 13.96 6.52
CA GLU A 226 -6.12 12.51 6.42
C GLU A 226 -4.70 11.91 6.36
N LEU A 227 -4.50 10.83 7.09
CA LEU A 227 -3.35 9.94 6.94
C LEU A 227 -3.78 8.71 6.15
N SER A 228 -3.10 8.40 5.06
CA SER A 228 -3.33 7.21 4.24
C SER A 228 -2.15 6.28 4.38
N TYR A 229 -2.37 5.15 5.04
CA TYR A 229 -1.46 4.03 5.00
C TYR A 229 -1.80 3.12 3.83
N GLU A 230 -0.75 2.68 3.14
CA GLU A 230 -0.82 1.60 2.17
C GLU A 230 0.27 0.58 2.44
N TYR A 231 -0.03 -0.67 2.13
CA TYR A 231 0.88 -1.80 2.23
C TYR A 231 0.86 -2.61 0.94
N SER A 232 2.03 -2.82 0.35
CA SER A 232 2.20 -3.79 -0.74
C SER A 232 2.98 -4.99 -0.23
N PHE A 233 2.33 -6.15 -0.20
CA PHE A 233 2.93 -7.43 0.14
C PHE A 233 3.17 -8.25 -1.13
N GLY A 234 4.44 -8.33 -1.56
CA GLY A 234 4.90 -9.11 -2.71
C GLY A 234 5.28 -10.55 -2.35
N PHE A 235 4.86 -11.52 -3.15
CA PHE A 235 5.28 -12.93 -3.02
C PHE A 235 4.90 -13.76 -4.25
N ASP A 236 5.64 -14.83 -4.51
CA ASP A 236 5.23 -15.87 -5.47
C ASP A 236 4.31 -16.91 -4.84
N ALA A 237 3.24 -17.25 -5.54
CA ALA A 237 2.40 -18.41 -5.25
C ALA A 237 2.67 -19.52 -6.27
N LYS A 238 2.72 -20.75 -5.77
CA LYS A 238 3.00 -21.97 -6.54
C LYS A 238 1.74 -22.63 -7.09
#